data_AF-A0A5J4U646-F1
#
_entry.id   AF-A0A5J4U646-F1
#
_cell.length_a   1.000
_cell.length_b   1.000
_cell.length_c   1.000
_cell.angle_alpha   90.00
_cell.angle_beta   90.00
_cell.angle_gamma   90.00
#
_symmetry.space_group_name_H-M   'P 1'
#
loop_
_entity.id
_entity.type
_entity.pdbx_description
1 polymer ?
#
loop_
_entity_poly.entity_id
_entity_poly.type
_entity_poly.pdbx_seq_one_letter_code
_entity_poly.pdbx_strand_id
1 'polypeptide(L)'
;MPVEIALYGVDGTIVKLFNDTQPLENIQINAHDLTLDITDVKLENFLRGSYNELTNVKIVRDEGQTAINQISIISAIDFKTLLDYVTIDGELKDGLEPLFQIGKTTQFTLNNSLIKNIRIIGQEYDQTIMRIDNLNSDSLVTIENTVISDIYSDSPNSQLILVEFSNPIVITPTTKPILIIKGSTFQNSNNLSSLGNLSADVKLVDVNPELFKFINNTFNNVKSIEENEKDYEIMIYLTQGYTAGDVIPRF
;
A
#
# COMPACT_ATOMS: atom_id res chain seq x y z
N MET A 1 10.04 25.16 3.21
CA MET A 1 9.87 24.58 4.55
C MET A 1 8.51 23.90 4.56
N PRO A 2 8.39 22.69 5.13
CA PRO A 2 7.11 22.03 5.23
C PRO A 2 6.16 22.80 6.15
N VAL A 3 4.86 22.67 5.91
CA VAL A 3 3.84 23.14 6.87
C VAL A 3 3.56 21.99 7.83
N GLU A 4 3.82 22.19 9.12
CA GLU A 4 3.56 21.21 10.16
C GLU A 4 2.17 21.42 10.76
N ILE A 5 1.36 20.37 10.77
CA ILE A 5 0.03 20.34 11.35
C ILE A 5 0.00 19.23 12.39
N ALA A 6 -0.28 19.59 13.64
CA ALA A 6 -0.45 18.65 14.73
C ALA A 6 -1.91 18.64 15.19
N LEU A 7 -2.55 17.48 15.15
CA LEU A 7 -3.97 17.27 15.45
C LEU A 7 -4.10 16.19 16.53
N TYR A 8 -4.56 16.57 17.72
CA TYR A 8 -4.82 15.63 18.80
C TYR A 8 -6.30 15.62 19.09
N GLY A 9 -6.95 14.50 18.76
CA GLY A 9 -8.34 14.27 19.04
C GLY A 9 -8.57 13.73 20.44
N VAL A 10 -9.83 13.79 20.84
CA VAL A 10 -10.43 12.96 21.90
C VAL A 10 -11.53 12.10 21.26
N ASP A 11 -12.04 11.11 21.98
CA ASP A 11 -13.10 10.21 21.50
C ASP A 11 -14.22 10.97 20.75
N GLY A 12 -14.44 10.58 19.49
CA GLY A 12 -15.45 11.18 18.61
C GLY A 12 -15.01 12.45 17.86
N THR A 13 -13.74 12.86 17.97
CA THR A 13 -13.21 13.99 17.20
C THR A 13 -13.18 13.67 15.71
N ILE A 14 -13.75 14.57 14.90
CA ILE A 14 -13.70 14.52 13.44
C ILE A 14 -13.00 15.78 12.95
N VAL A 15 -11.90 15.62 12.22
CA VAL A 15 -11.22 16.70 11.51
C VAL A 15 -11.48 16.53 10.03
N LYS A 16 -12.11 17.54 9.42
CA LYS A 16 -12.35 17.59 7.98
C LYS A 16 -11.28 18.44 7.31
N LEU A 17 -10.49 17.81 6.45
CA LEU A 17 -9.63 18.47 5.50
C LEU A 17 -10.37 18.48 4.16
N PHE A 18 -10.69 19.67 3.67
CA PHE A 18 -11.27 19.87 2.34
C PHE A 18 -10.33 20.75 1.53
N ASN A 19 -10.08 20.40 0.28
CA ASN A 19 -9.33 21.24 -0.63
C ASN A 19 -9.95 21.18 -2.03
N ASP A 20 -10.72 22.21 -2.38
CA ASP A 20 -11.49 22.23 -3.63
C ASP A 20 -10.63 22.36 -4.90
N THR A 21 -9.30 22.58 -4.80
CA THR A 21 -8.52 22.91 -6.00
C THR A 21 -7.07 22.47 -6.08
N GLN A 22 -6.37 22.08 -4.99
CA GLN A 22 -4.95 21.67 -5.08
C GLN A 22 -4.59 20.51 -4.14
N PRO A 23 -3.63 19.65 -4.50
CA PRO A 23 -3.04 18.71 -3.54
C PRO A 23 -2.40 19.45 -2.36
N LEU A 24 -2.44 18.85 -1.18
CA LEU A 24 -1.73 19.36 -0.01
C LEU A 24 -0.26 18.94 -0.12
N GLU A 25 0.53 19.77 -0.82
CA GLU A 25 1.95 19.53 -1.03
C GLU A 25 2.79 19.92 0.20
N ASN A 26 3.74 19.06 0.58
CA ASN A 26 4.76 19.33 1.60
C ASN A 26 4.16 19.64 2.99
N ILE A 27 3.00 19.06 3.28
CA ILE A 27 2.37 19.12 4.59
C ILE A 27 2.80 17.89 5.39
N GLN A 28 3.27 18.16 6.60
CA GLN A 28 3.52 17.16 7.62
C GLN A 28 2.33 17.11 8.55
N ILE A 29 1.63 15.99 8.57
CA ILE A 29 0.50 15.76 9.46
C ILE A 29 0.94 14.80 10.55
N ASN A 30 0.87 15.28 11.79
CA ASN A 30 0.89 14.45 12.97
C ASN A 30 -0.53 14.42 13.56
N ALA A 31 -1.21 13.28 13.49
CA ALA A 31 -2.57 13.14 13.98
C ALA A 31 -2.74 11.92 14.90
N HIS A 32 -3.44 12.13 16.02
CA HIS A 32 -3.74 11.11 17.01
C HIS A 32 -5.23 11.11 17.39
N ASP A 33 -5.78 9.91 17.58
CA ASP A 33 -7.08 9.68 18.25
C ASP A 33 -8.27 10.44 17.62
N LEU A 34 -8.37 10.42 16.28
CA LEU A 34 -9.40 11.14 15.54
C LEU A 34 -9.89 10.43 14.28
N THR A 35 -11.04 10.87 13.77
CA THR A 35 -11.45 10.59 12.39
C THR A 35 -10.96 11.71 11.50
N LEU A 36 -10.14 11.37 10.51
CA LEU A 36 -9.67 12.28 9.47
C LEU A 36 -10.51 12.09 8.22
N ASP A 37 -11.31 13.09 7.91
CA ASP A 37 -12.08 13.17 6.67
C ASP A 37 -11.26 13.95 5.64
N ILE A 38 -10.85 13.25 4.57
CA ILE A 38 -9.98 13.77 3.50
C ILE A 38 -10.75 13.91 2.18
N THR A 39 -11.99 14.36 2.25
CA THR A 39 -12.82 14.59 1.05
C THR A 39 -12.10 15.52 0.08
N ASP A 40 -11.85 15.01 -1.13
CA ASP A 40 -11.12 15.68 -2.22
C ASP A 40 -9.69 16.15 -1.86
N VAL A 41 -9.12 15.58 -0.79
CA VAL A 41 -7.75 15.87 -0.35
C VAL A 41 -6.81 14.71 -0.69
N LYS A 42 -5.71 15.07 -1.35
CA LYS A 42 -4.54 14.22 -1.59
C LYS A 42 -3.40 14.70 -0.69
N LEU A 43 -2.80 13.81 0.10
CA LEU A 43 -1.59 14.14 0.85
C LEU A 43 -0.38 13.87 -0.04
N GLU A 44 0.19 14.94 -0.58
CA GLU A 44 1.37 14.86 -1.44
C GLU A 44 2.63 15.29 -0.70
N ASN A 45 3.62 14.40 -0.64
CA ASN A 45 4.88 14.70 0.03
C ASN A 45 6.05 14.41 -0.89
N PHE A 46 6.64 15.46 -1.45
CA PHE A 46 7.80 15.37 -2.35
C PHE A 46 9.06 16.04 -1.77
N LEU A 47 8.94 16.71 -0.62
CA LEU A 47 10.07 17.34 0.05
C LEU A 47 10.84 16.32 0.88
N ARG A 48 12.14 16.21 0.60
CA ARG A 48 13.05 15.36 1.37
C ARG A 48 12.98 15.69 2.86
N GLY A 49 12.75 14.66 3.67
CA GLY A 49 12.66 14.79 5.12
C GLY A 49 11.27 15.16 5.65
N SER A 50 10.27 15.25 4.77
CA SER A 50 8.86 15.29 5.20
C SER A 50 8.48 14.04 5.97
N TYR A 51 7.64 14.23 7.00
CA TYR A 51 7.16 13.18 7.88
C TYR A 51 5.66 13.30 8.13
N ASN A 52 4.92 12.20 7.95
CA ASN A 52 3.55 12.07 8.46
C ASN A 52 3.47 10.98 9.51
N GLU A 53 2.69 11.22 10.55
CA GLU A 53 2.43 10.28 11.63
C GLU A 53 0.93 10.27 11.91
N LEU A 54 0.28 9.13 11.66
CA LEU A 54 -1.13 8.93 12.00
C LEU A 54 -1.21 7.74 12.97
N THR A 55 -1.66 7.98 14.19
CA THR A 55 -1.83 6.92 15.20
C THR A 55 -3.26 6.88 15.73
N ASN A 56 -3.91 5.71 15.71
CA ASN A 56 -5.31 5.56 16.10
C ASN A 56 -6.22 6.52 15.33
N VAL A 57 -6.04 6.56 14.01
CA VAL A 57 -6.77 7.45 13.10
C VAL A 57 -7.70 6.63 12.19
N LYS A 58 -8.96 7.03 12.11
CA LYS A 58 -9.88 6.53 11.08
C LYS A 58 -9.85 7.49 9.89
N ILE A 59 -9.48 7.03 8.71
CA ILE A 59 -9.50 7.85 7.50
C ILE A 59 -10.80 7.57 6.74
N VAL A 60 -11.52 8.63 6.40
CA VAL A 60 -12.78 8.57 5.66
C VAL A 60 -12.81 9.64 4.57
N ARG A 61 -13.78 9.54 3.66
CA ARG A 61 -14.30 10.67 2.88
C ARG A 61 -15.78 10.75 3.17
N ASP A 62 -16.21 11.84 3.79
CA ASP A 62 -17.53 11.98 4.41
C ASP A 62 -18.69 11.56 3.49
N GLU A 63 -19.70 10.93 4.09
CA GLU A 63 -21.07 10.75 3.57
C GLU A 63 -21.26 10.65 2.04
N GLY A 64 -20.54 9.73 1.38
CA GLY A 64 -21.19 8.96 0.31
C GLY A 64 -20.96 9.33 -1.16
N GLN A 65 -20.29 10.42 -1.52
CA GLN A 65 -20.23 10.79 -2.96
C GLN A 65 -18.99 10.28 -3.69
N THR A 66 -17.81 10.35 -3.08
CA THR A 66 -16.56 9.92 -3.73
C THR A 66 -15.94 8.73 -3.01
N ALA A 67 -15.28 7.86 -3.77
CA ALA A 67 -14.54 6.74 -3.22
C ALA A 67 -13.33 7.21 -2.42
N ILE A 68 -12.95 6.44 -1.40
CA ILE A 68 -11.75 6.70 -0.59
C ILE A 68 -10.47 6.73 -1.44
N ASN A 69 -10.49 6.01 -2.57
CA ASN A 69 -9.44 5.93 -3.59
C ASN A 69 -9.85 6.63 -4.90
N GLN A 70 -10.75 7.63 -4.85
CA GLN A 70 -11.02 8.51 -5.98
C GLN A 70 -9.74 9.28 -6.42
N ILE A 71 -8.89 9.57 -5.44
CA ILE A 71 -7.51 10.05 -5.58
C ILE A 71 -6.73 9.37 -4.44
N SER A 72 -5.44 9.13 -4.64
CA SER A 72 -4.57 8.48 -3.65
C SER A 72 -4.61 9.20 -2.31
N ILE A 73 -4.63 8.45 -1.19
CA ILE A 73 -4.56 9.06 0.15
C ILE A 73 -3.17 9.65 0.36
N ILE A 74 -2.14 8.86 0.04
CA ILE A 74 -0.73 9.26 0.13
C ILE A 74 -0.09 9.04 -1.23
N SER A 75 0.50 10.10 -1.76
CA SER A 75 1.40 10.05 -2.92
C SER A 75 2.71 10.72 -2.54
N ALA A 76 3.81 9.99 -2.45
CA ALA A 76 5.01 10.57 -1.87
C ALA A 76 6.34 10.02 -2.39
N ILE A 77 7.36 10.88 -2.37
CA ILE A 77 8.75 10.65 -2.81
C ILE A 77 9.67 11.29 -1.77
N ASP A 78 10.76 10.62 -1.41
CA ASP A 78 11.77 11.09 -0.45
C ASP A 78 11.20 11.39 0.96
N PHE A 79 10.20 10.61 1.40
CA PHE A 79 9.39 10.90 2.59
C PHE A 79 9.50 9.84 3.69
N LYS A 80 8.99 10.19 4.86
CA LYS A 80 8.73 9.28 5.97
C LYS A 80 7.24 9.29 6.30
N THR A 81 6.65 8.12 6.48
CA THR A 81 5.29 8.00 7.00
C THR A 81 5.19 6.84 7.97
N LEU A 82 4.53 7.09 9.09
CA LEU A 82 4.11 6.11 10.06
C LEU A 82 2.58 6.13 10.17
N LEU A 83 1.96 4.99 9.85
CA LEU A 83 0.53 4.72 10.03
C LEU A 83 0.43 3.58 11.05
N ASP A 84 -0.06 3.86 12.26
CA ASP A 84 -0.24 2.85 13.32
C ASP A 84 -1.68 2.86 13.83
N TYR A 85 -2.31 1.70 13.94
CA TYR A 85 -3.74 1.59 14.28
C TYR A 85 -4.64 2.44 13.37
N VAL A 86 -4.33 2.48 12.07
CA VAL A 86 -5.13 3.23 11.09
C VAL A 86 -6.24 2.35 10.53
N THR A 87 -7.47 2.90 10.45
CA THR A 87 -8.60 2.23 9.80
C THR A 87 -9.02 2.99 8.55
N ILE A 88 -9.12 2.28 7.43
CA ILE A 88 -9.60 2.78 6.14
C ILE A 88 -10.73 1.88 5.65
N ASP A 89 -11.91 2.44 5.44
CA ASP A 89 -13.08 1.74 4.93
C ASP A 89 -13.55 2.45 3.65
N GLY A 90 -13.48 1.77 2.51
CA GLY A 90 -13.85 2.35 1.22
C GLY A 90 -15.35 2.30 0.90
N GLU A 91 -16.14 1.64 1.75
CA GLU A 91 -17.59 1.52 1.58
C GLU A 91 -18.02 0.96 0.20
N LEU A 92 -17.13 0.22 -0.48
CA LEU A 92 -17.32 -0.36 -1.82
C LEU A 92 -17.59 0.64 -2.94
N LYS A 93 -17.26 1.92 -2.74
CA LYS A 93 -17.37 2.93 -3.79
C LYS A 93 -16.27 2.74 -4.83
N ASP A 94 -16.62 3.01 -6.09
CA ASP A 94 -15.72 2.86 -7.23
C ASP A 94 -14.66 3.96 -7.24
N GLY A 95 -13.40 3.61 -6.99
CA GLY A 95 -12.26 4.51 -7.16
C GLY A 95 -11.31 4.07 -8.28
N LEU A 96 -10.42 4.98 -8.66
CA LEU A 96 -9.57 4.86 -9.85
C LEU A 96 -8.07 4.76 -9.53
N GLU A 97 -7.67 5.20 -8.33
CA GLU A 97 -6.27 5.22 -7.93
C GLU A 97 -5.95 4.18 -6.85
N PRO A 98 -4.67 3.83 -6.65
CA PRO A 98 -4.20 3.18 -5.42
C PRO A 98 -4.50 4.03 -4.18
N LEU A 99 -4.62 3.40 -3.00
CA LEU A 99 -4.65 4.14 -1.74
C LEU A 99 -3.29 4.78 -1.43
N PHE A 100 -2.22 4.04 -1.71
CA PHE A 100 -0.86 4.45 -1.46
C PHE A 100 -0.05 4.37 -2.74
N GLN A 101 0.49 5.51 -3.16
CA GLN A 101 1.45 5.62 -4.25
C GLN A 101 2.78 6.12 -3.69
N ILE A 102 3.80 5.26 -3.73
CA ILE A 102 5.07 5.47 -3.06
C ILE A 102 6.17 5.46 -4.11
N GLY A 103 6.97 6.51 -4.17
CA GLY A 103 8.18 6.59 -4.99
C GLY A 103 9.46 6.56 -4.16
N LYS A 104 10.60 6.70 -4.86
CA LYS A 104 12.00 6.73 -4.37
C LYS A 104 12.18 7.22 -2.92
N THR A 105 13.13 6.59 -2.20
CA THR A 105 13.68 6.98 -0.89
C THR A 105 12.64 7.17 0.22
N THR A 106 12.02 6.09 0.62
CA THR A 106 10.87 6.15 1.52
C THR A 106 11.11 5.35 2.78
N GLN A 107 10.75 5.91 3.94
CA GLN A 107 10.45 5.12 5.14
C GLN A 107 8.93 5.08 5.31
N PHE A 108 8.29 4.00 4.87
CA PHE A 108 6.85 3.82 5.00
C PHE A 108 6.56 2.67 5.96
N THR A 109 5.79 2.95 7.00
CA THR A 109 5.34 1.94 7.96
C THR A 109 3.82 1.95 8.04
N LEU A 110 3.20 0.80 7.80
CA LEU A 110 1.80 0.53 8.06
C LEU A 110 1.72 -0.61 9.08
N ASN A 111 1.24 -0.29 10.28
CA ASN A 111 1.26 -1.20 11.42
C ASN A 111 -0.10 -1.28 12.10
N ASN A 112 -0.47 -2.46 12.60
CA ASN A 112 -1.70 -2.70 13.38
C ASN A 112 -2.98 -2.13 12.72
N SER A 113 -3.02 -2.09 11.39
CA SER A 113 -4.02 -1.32 10.65
C SER A 113 -5.06 -2.21 9.99
N LEU A 114 -6.20 -1.62 9.63
CA LEU A 114 -7.29 -2.28 8.92
C LEU A 114 -7.67 -1.49 7.68
N ILE A 115 -7.59 -2.13 6.52
CA ILE A 115 -8.02 -1.59 5.23
C ILE A 115 -9.07 -2.55 4.67
N LYS A 116 -10.26 -2.04 4.35
CA LYS A 116 -11.32 -2.90 3.82
C LYS A 116 -12.30 -2.19 2.89
N ASN A 117 -13.10 -3.00 2.19
CA ASN A 117 -14.19 -2.55 1.32
C ASN A 117 -13.72 -1.57 0.23
N ILE A 118 -12.56 -1.84 -0.37
CA ILE A 118 -12.00 -0.98 -1.43
C ILE A 118 -12.42 -1.55 -2.78
N ARG A 119 -12.94 -0.70 -3.67
CA ARG A 119 -13.21 -1.07 -5.07
C ARG A 119 -12.35 -0.24 -6.01
N ILE A 120 -11.59 -0.92 -6.86
CA ILE A 120 -10.70 -0.31 -7.86
C ILE A 120 -11.21 -0.67 -9.25
N ILE A 121 -11.50 0.35 -10.05
CA ILE A 121 -11.99 0.21 -11.43
C ILE A 121 -11.03 0.90 -12.42
N GLY A 122 -11.21 0.61 -13.72
CA GLY A 122 -10.37 1.20 -14.79
C GLY A 122 -9.04 0.46 -15.01
N GLN A 123 -8.36 0.64 -16.13
CA GLN A 123 -7.11 -0.12 -16.43
C GLN A 123 -5.83 0.56 -15.94
N GLU A 124 -5.97 1.71 -15.31
CA GLU A 124 -4.85 2.50 -14.84
C GLU A 124 -4.21 1.85 -13.59
N TYR A 125 -2.90 1.99 -13.45
CA TYR A 125 -2.13 1.57 -12.27
C TYR A 125 -2.21 0.09 -11.86
N ASP A 126 -2.48 -0.81 -12.81
CA ASP A 126 -2.58 -2.26 -12.54
C ASP A 126 -3.65 -2.63 -11.50
N GLN A 127 -4.60 -1.72 -11.24
CA GLN A 127 -5.64 -1.84 -10.22
C GLN A 127 -5.11 -2.29 -8.85
N THR A 128 -4.03 -1.65 -8.38
CA THR A 128 -3.39 -1.97 -7.09
C THR A 128 -3.85 -1.08 -5.95
N ILE A 129 -3.86 -1.59 -4.71
CA ILE A 129 -4.10 -0.77 -3.51
C ILE A 129 -2.84 0.00 -3.12
N MET A 130 -1.69 -0.67 -3.22
CA MET A 130 -0.40 -0.10 -2.86
C MET A 130 0.55 -0.26 -4.04
N ARG A 131 0.96 0.87 -4.59
CA ARG A 131 1.95 0.95 -5.67
C ARG A 131 3.23 1.54 -5.13
N ILE A 132 4.34 0.82 -5.29
CA ILE A 132 5.67 1.27 -4.87
C ILE A 132 6.58 1.23 -6.09
N ASP A 133 6.86 2.41 -6.64
CA ASP A 133 7.68 2.57 -7.84
C ASP A 133 9.13 2.92 -7.44
N ASN A 134 10.09 2.22 -8.02
CA ASN A 134 11.52 2.52 -7.91
C ASN A 134 12.05 2.48 -6.46
N LEU A 135 11.73 1.41 -5.74
CA LEU A 135 12.19 1.17 -4.37
C LEU A 135 13.71 1.00 -4.35
N ASN A 136 14.42 1.98 -3.79
CA ASN A 136 15.87 1.99 -3.71
C ASN A 136 16.39 1.29 -2.44
N SER A 137 17.66 0.91 -2.48
CA SER A 137 18.32 0.16 -1.41
C SER A 137 18.41 0.88 -0.05
N ASP A 138 18.21 2.19 -0.02
CA ASP A 138 18.18 3.03 1.17
C ASP A 138 16.75 3.32 1.68
N SER A 139 15.72 2.76 1.03
CA SER A 139 14.35 2.77 1.53
C SER A 139 14.08 1.70 2.58
N LEU A 140 12.96 1.86 3.29
CA LEU A 140 12.35 0.85 4.14
C LEU A 140 10.83 0.95 4.05
N VAL A 141 10.19 -0.09 3.54
CA VAL A 141 8.74 -0.27 3.51
C VAL A 141 8.39 -1.44 4.42
N THR A 142 7.56 -1.18 5.42
CA THR A 142 7.18 -2.16 6.44
C THR A 142 5.66 -2.23 6.57
N ILE A 143 5.09 -3.43 6.42
CA ILE A 143 3.67 -3.70 6.63
C ILE A 143 3.57 -4.80 7.69
N GLU A 144 3.15 -4.43 8.90
CA GLU A 144 3.08 -5.35 10.03
C GLU A 144 1.69 -5.42 10.66
N ASN A 145 1.28 -6.63 11.05
CA ASN A 145 0.03 -6.90 11.77
C ASN A 145 -1.18 -6.19 11.16
N THR A 146 -1.21 -6.07 9.84
CA THR A 146 -2.20 -5.29 9.11
C THR A 146 -3.15 -6.23 8.38
N VAL A 147 -4.44 -5.91 8.40
CA VAL A 147 -5.46 -6.64 7.66
C VAL A 147 -5.89 -5.80 6.47
N ILE A 148 -5.71 -6.34 5.26
CA ILE A 148 -6.27 -5.80 4.03
C ILE A 148 -7.29 -6.80 3.51
N SER A 149 -8.59 -6.49 3.58
CA SER A 149 -9.66 -7.42 3.21
C SER A 149 -10.67 -6.78 2.27
N ASP A 150 -11.54 -7.59 1.66
CA ASP A 150 -12.70 -7.10 0.91
C ASP A 150 -12.32 -6.07 -0.16
N ILE A 151 -11.34 -6.48 -0.96
CA ILE A 151 -10.84 -5.71 -2.09
C ILE A 151 -11.49 -6.25 -3.34
N TYR A 152 -12.03 -5.33 -4.13
CA TYR A 152 -12.80 -5.60 -5.34
C TYR A 152 -12.20 -4.90 -6.54
N SER A 153 -12.14 -5.61 -7.64
CA SER A 153 -11.57 -5.20 -8.90
C SER A 153 -12.19 -6.03 -10.01
N ASP A 154 -12.45 -5.35 -11.12
CA ASP A 154 -13.00 -5.95 -12.33
C ASP A 154 -11.88 -6.39 -13.31
N SER A 155 -10.60 -6.34 -12.90
CA SER A 155 -9.45 -6.77 -13.71
C SER A 155 -8.89 -8.13 -13.31
N PRO A 156 -8.57 -8.98 -14.31
CA PRO A 156 -7.83 -10.22 -14.11
C PRO A 156 -6.40 -10.02 -13.59
N ASN A 157 -5.83 -8.82 -13.82
CA ASN A 157 -4.44 -8.48 -13.50
C ASN A 157 -4.33 -7.63 -12.24
N SER A 158 -5.42 -7.49 -11.48
CA SER A 158 -5.41 -6.70 -10.26
C SER A 158 -4.43 -7.27 -9.24
N GLN A 159 -3.73 -6.40 -8.55
CA GLN A 159 -2.76 -6.78 -7.53
C GLN A 159 -3.15 -6.12 -6.22
N LEU A 160 -2.84 -6.72 -5.08
CA LEU A 160 -3.02 -6.00 -3.81
C LEU A 160 -1.87 -5.03 -3.57
N ILE A 161 -0.66 -5.47 -3.90
CA ILE A 161 0.57 -4.70 -3.73
C ILE A 161 1.45 -4.93 -4.97
N LEU A 162 1.88 -3.84 -5.60
CA LEU A 162 2.90 -3.84 -6.64
C LEU A 162 4.15 -3.13 -6.11
N VAL A 163 5.31 -3.79 -6.17
CA VAL A 163 6.59 -3.20 -5.80
C VAL A 163 7.60 -3.38 -6.94
N GLU A 164 8.05 -2.26 -7.49
CA GLU A 164 9.13 -2.20 -8.48
C GLU A 164 10.42 -1.71 -7.81
N PHE A 165 11.45 -2.54 -7.79
CA PHE A 165 12.74 -2.18 -7.22
C PHE A 165 13.54 -1.33 -8.21
N SER A 166 14.36 -0.41 -7.70
CA SER A 166 15.23 0.40 -8.55
C SER A 166 16.22 -0.49 -9.30
N ASN A 167 16.24 -0.42 -10.63
CA ASN A 167 17.16 -1.20 -11.45
C ASN A 167 18.62 -0.90 -11.01
N PRO A 168 19.37 -1.89 -10.50
CA PRO A 168 20.67 -1.63 -9.89
C PRO A 168 21.70 -1.38 -10.98
N ILE A 169 21.86 -0.12 -11.39
CA ILE A 169 22.96 0.29 -12.28
C ILE A 169 24.32 0.08 -11.56
N VAL A 170 24.31 0.04 -10.21
CA VAL A 170 25.48 -0.28 -9.39
C VAL A 170 25.05 -1.13 -8.19
N ILE A 171 25.53 -2.37 -8.15
CA ILE A 171 25.31 -3.33 -7.06
C ILE A 171 26.12 -2.84 -5.85
N THR A 172 25.58 -1.91 -5.08
CA THR A 172 26.06 -1.75 -3.70
C THR A 172 25.26 -2.74 -2.87
N PRO A 173 25.87 -3.83 -2.37
CA PRO A 173 25.13 -4.91 -1.71
C PRO A 173 24.54 -4.37 -0.42
N THR A 174 23.23 -4.12 -0.44
CA THR A 174 22.49 -3.88 0.79
C THR A 174 21.96 -5.23 1.23
N THR A 175 22.51 -5.74 2.33
CA THR A 175 22.21 -7.09 2.85
C THR A 175 21.02 -7.10 3.80
N LYS A 176 20.26 -5.99 3.87
CA LYS A 176 19.10 -5.84 4.75
C LYS A 176 17.84 -5.77 3.89
N PRO A 177 16.77 -6.48 4.30
CA PRO A 177 15.47 -6.31 3.67
C PRO A 177 15.02 -4.86 3.73
N ILE A 178 14.56 -4.35 2.61
CA ILE A 178 13.97 -3.01 2.46
C ILE A 178 12.46 -3.07 2.26
N LEU A 179 11.92 -4.24 1.90
CA LEU A 179 10.49 -4.55 1.95
C LEU A 179 10.25 -5.64 2.99
N ILE A 180 9.47 -5.34 4.03
CA ILE A 180 9.15 -6.27 5.11
C ILE A 180 7.63 -6.36 5.25
N ILE A 181 7.08 -7.57 5.12
CA ILE A 181 5.66 -7.84 5.36
C ILE A 181 5.55 -8.96 6.39
N LYS A 182 4.93 -8.69 7.54
CA LYS A 182 4.92 -9.65 8.66
C LYS A 182 3.61 -9.65 9.43
N GLY A 183 3.11 -10.85 9.76
CA GLY A 183 1.93 -11.02 10.60
C GLY A 183 0.65 -10.41 10.00
N SER A 184 0.68 -10.10 8.70
CA SER A 184 -0.39 -9.39 8.01
C SER A 184 -1.32 -10.37 7.32
N THR A 185 -2.59 -9.97 7.17
CA THR A 185 -3.62 -10.76 6.50
C THR A 185 -4.11 -10.02 5.26
N PHE A 186 -4.09 -10.70 4.13
CA PHE A 186 -4.58 -10.19 2.86
C PHE A 186 -5.74 -11.07 2.39
N GLN A 187 -6.89 -10.47 2.13
CA GLN A 187 -8.08 -11.18 1.64
C GLN A 187 -8.60 -10.46 0.40
N ASN A 188 -8.58 -11.15 -0.73
CA ASN A 188 -9.14 -10.63 -1.97
C ASN A 188 -10.56 -11.19 -2.16
N SER A 189 -11.52 -10.34 -2.51
CA SER A 189 -12.92 -10.72 -2.70
C SER A 189 -13.35 -10.66 -4.17
N ASN A 190 -12.40 -10.58 -5.10
CA ASN A 190 -12.63 -10.56 -6.54
C ASN A 190 -13.36 -11.83 -7.02
N ASN A 191 -14.63 -11.66 -7.39
CA ASN A 191 -15.49 -12.70 -7.93
C ASN A 191 -15.66 -12.59 -9.45
N LEU A 192 -14.58 -12.41 -10.19
CA LEU A 192 -14.65 -12.51 -11.66
C LEU A 192 -14.79 -13.98 -12.04
N SER A 193 -16.05 -14.40 -12.14
CA SER A 193 -16.43 -15.67 -12.74
C SER A 193 -16.07 -15.66 -14.23
N SER A 194 -15.22 -16.60 -14.64
CA SER A 194 -14.79 -16.89 -16.02
C SER A 194 -13.65 -16.03 -16.58
N LEU A 195 -12.41 -16.46 -16.30
CA LEU A 195 -11.31 -16.67 -17.26
C LEU A 195 -10.21 -17.40 -16.48
N GLY A 196 -9.64 -18.45 -17.07
CA GLY A 196 -8.66 -19.30 -16.39
C GLY A 196 -7.42 -18.50 -15.97
N ASN A 197 -7.11 -18.56 -14.68
CA ASN A 197 -5.96 -17.96 -13.99
C ASN A 197 -6.06 -16.44 -13.80
N LEU A 198 -6.77 -16.05 -12.73
CA LEU A 198 -6.81 -14.68 -12.20
C LEU A 198 -6.01 -14.69 -10.89
N SER A 199 -4.83 -14.10 -10.91
CA SER A 199 -3.91 -14.06 -9.77
C SER A 199 -3.87 -12.65 -9.22
N ALA A 200 -4.63 -12.38 -8.16
CA ALA A 200 -4.50 -11.11 -7.48
C ALA A 200 -3.61 -11.26 -6.25
N ASP A 201 -2.40 -10.70 -6.33
CA ASP A 201 -1.27 -11.05 -5.47
C ASP A 201 -0.38 -9.86 -5.07
N VAL A 202 0.72 -10.18 -4.38
CA VAL A 202 1.86 -9.29 -4.17
C VAL A 202 2.85 -9.54 -5.31
N LYS A 203 3.04 -8.55 -6.19
CA LYS A 203 3.98 -8.62 -7.31
C LYS A 203 5.25 -7.83 -7.02
N LEU A 204 6.40 -8.49 -7.15
CA LEU A 204 7.72 -7.89 -6.96
C LEU A 204 8.49 -7.88 -8.29
N VAL A 205 9.01 -6.72 -8.70
CA VAL A 205 9.72 -6.55 -9.98
C VAL A 205 11.18 -6.12 -9.78
N ASP A 206 12.08 -6.72 -10.55
CA ASP A 206 13.53 -6.50 -10.52
C ASP A 206 14.14 -6.63 -9.13
N VAL A 207 13.70 -7.63 -8.37
CA VAL A 207 14.06 -7.78 -6.96
C VAL A 207 15.28 -8.69 -6.73
N ASN A 208 16.14 -8.32 -5.78
CA ASN A 208 17.15 -9.20 -5.19
C ASN A 208 16.56 -9.92 -3.96
N PRO A 209 16.81 -11.23 -3.76
CA PRO A 209 16.27 -12.00 -2.64
C PRO A 209 16.60 -11.48 -1.23
N GLU A 210 17.64 -10.66 -1.08
CA GLU A 210 18.01 -10.07 0.22
C GLU A 210 17.18 -8.83 0.59
N LEU A 211 16.50 -8.25 -0.39
CA LEU A 211 15.80 -6.97 -0.26
C LEU A 211 14.34 -7.11 0.20
N PHE A 212 13.81 -8.32 0.28
CA PHE A 212 12.45 -8.55 0.78
C PHE A 212 12.39 -9.63 1.85
N LYS A 213 11.36 -9.56 2.68
CA LYS A 213 11.08 -10.55 3.71
C LYS A 213 9.59 -10.66 4.00
N PHE A 214 9.08 -11.90 3.97
CA PHE A 214 7.70 -12.23 4.34
C PHE A 214 7.74 -13.18 5.54
N ILE A 215 6.94 -12.93 6.59
CA ILE A 215 6.95 -13.75 7.80
C ILE A 215 5.53 -13.90 8.35
N ASN A 216 5.06 -15.13 8.53
CA ASN A 216 3.78 -15.43 9.21
C ASN A 216 2.59 -14.64 8.64
N ASN A 217 2.56 -14.44 7.32
CA ASN A 217 1.45 -13.75 6.65
C ASN A 217 0.35 -14.74 6.28
N THR A 218 -0.89 -14.27 6.24
CA THR A 218 -2.04 -15.04 5.77
C THR A 218 -2.58 -14.40 4.49
N PHE A 219 -2.75 -15.20 3.45
CA PHE A 219 -3.39 -14.79 2.20
C PHE A 219 -4.61 -15.68 2.00
N ASN A 220 -5.81 -15.11 1.85
CA ASN A 220 -7.06 -15.85 1.68
C ASN A 220 -7.74 -15.49 0.36
N ASN A 221 -8.50 -16.45 -0.21
CA ASN A 221 -9.31 -16.28 -1.41
C ASN A 221 -8.51 -15.85 -2.67
N VAL A 222 -7.26 -16.31 -2.77
CA VAL A 222 -6.43 -16.17 -3.98
C VAL A 222 -6.49 -17.50 -4.73
N LYS A 223 -7.37 -17.63 -5.72
CA LYS A 223 -7.61 -18.94 -6.35
C LYS A 223 -6.39 -19.49 -7.08
N SER A 224 -6.13 -20.76 -6.83
CA SER A 224 -5.14 -21.60 -7.48
C SER A 224 -5.53 -22.00 -8.91
N ILE A 225 -4.52 -22.36 -9.72
CA ILE A 225 -4.65 -23.42 -10.73
C ILE A 225 -5.02 -24.70 -9.98
N GLU A 226 -5.84 -25.61 -10.54
CA GLU A 226 -6.52 -26.76 -9.88
C GLU A 226 -5.69 -27.75 -9.01
N GLU A 227 -4.44 -27.47 -8.65
CA GLU A 227 -3.64 -28.27 -7.71
C GLU A 227 -2.87 -27.38 -6.72
N ASN A 228 -3.44 -27.06 -5.55
CA ASN A 228 -2.74 -27.03 -4.25
C ASN A 228 -3.62 -26.48 -3.11
N GLU A 229 -3.79 -27.26 -2.04
CA GLU A 229 -4.66 -26.95 -0.89
C GLU A 229 -4.13 -25.87 0.09
N LYS A 230 -3.34 -24.90 -0.39
CA LYS A 230 -2.97 -23.68 0.36
C LYS A 230 -2.82 -22.50 -0.61
N ASP A 231 -3.88 -21.70 -0.70
CA ASP A 231 -4.16 -20.79 -1.79
C ASP A 231 -3.52 -19.40 -1.63
N TYR A 232 -2.32 -19.21 -2.19
CA TYR A 232 -1.82 -17.88 -2.59
C TYR A 232 -0.78 -17.94 -3.73
N GLU A 233 -0.83 -16.94 -4.61
CA GLU A 233 0.19 -16.67 -5.62
C GLU A 233 1.03 -15.47 -5.16
N ILE A 234 2.36 -15.52 -5.32
CA ILE A 234 3.27 -14.37 -5.18
C ILE A 234 4.13 -14.38 -6.42
N MET A 235 3.97 -13.38 -7.29
CA MET A 235 4.76 -13.25 -8.50
C MET A 235 6.04 -12.45 -8.27
N ILE A 236 7.19 -13.08 -8.52
CA ILE A 236 8.50 -12.48 -8.28
C ILE A 236 9.30 -12.46 -9.58
N TYR A 237 9.57 -11.27 -10.11
CA TYR A 237 10.49 -11.05 -11.20
C TYR A 237 11.85 -10.64 -10.62
N LEU A 238 12.84 -11.49 -10.86
CA LEU A 238 14.17 -11.32 -10.30
C LEU A 238 15.04 -10.43 -11.18
N THR A 239 15.90 -9.64 -10.53
CA THR A 239 16.96 -8.91 -11.24
C THR A 239 17.86 -9.88 -12.00
N GLN A 240 18.43 -9.41 -13.10
CA GLN A 240 19.40 -10.18 -13.89
C GLN A 240 20.51 -10.76 -13.00
N GLY A 241 20.74 -12.08 -13.12
CA GLY A 241 21.77 -12.80 -12.37
C GLY A 241 21.26 -13.63 -11.19
N TYR A 242 20.00 -13.45 -10.78
CA TYR A 242 19.34 -14.29 -9.78
C TYR A 242 18.40 -15.32 -10.41
N THR A 243 18.12 -16.36 -9.65
CA THR A 243 17.31 -17.52 -10.02
C THR A 243 16.25 -17.81 -8.96
N ALA A 244 15.24 -18.61 -9.30
CA ALA A 244 14.24 -19.05 -8.34
C ALA A 244 14.87 -19.76 -7.11
N GLY A 245 16.01 -20.43 -7.29
CA GLY A 245 16.76 -21.08 -6.21
C GLY A 245 17.34 -20.10 -5.18
N ASP A 246 17.47 -18.82 -5.50
CA ASP A 246 17.94 -17.80 -4.57
C ASP A 246 16.83 -17.28 -3.64
N VAL A 247 15.58 -17.56 -4.02
CA VAL A 247 14.36 -17.08 -3.36
C VAL A 247 13.75 -18.15 -2.44
N ILE A 248 13.60 -19.38 -2.97
CA ILE A 248 13.00 -20.52 -2.27
C ILE A 248 13.60 -20.81 -0.88
N PRO A 249 14.92 -20.66 -0.64
CA PRO A 249 15.51 -20.94 0.68
C PRO A 249 15.17 -19.91 1.77
N ARG A 250 14.55 -18.77 1.42
CA ARG A 250 14.41 -17.60 2.29
C ARG A 250 12.97 -17.32 2.73
N PHE A 251 11.99 -18.07 2.23
CA PHE A 251 10.57 -17.97 2.58
C PHE A 251 10.17 -18.97 3.67
#